data_AF-A0A660S772-F1
#
_entry.id   AF-A0A660S772-F1
#
_cell.length_a   1.000
_cell.length_b   1.000
_cell.length_c   1.000
_cell.angle_alpha   90.00
_cell.angle_beta   90.00
_cell.angle_gamma   90.00
#
_symmetry.space_group_name_H-M   'P 1'
#
loop_
_entity.id
_entity.type
_entity.pdbx_description
1 polymer ?
#
loop_
_entity_poly.entity_id
_entity_poly.type
_entity_poly.pdbx_seq_one_letter_code
_entity_poly.pdbx_strand_id
1 'polypeptide(L)'
;MIKSTDDVIIKTVSRIFIPFIQIFALYVIMHGHYSPGGGFQGGVILGASFILLVITYGLDETRRRFSRKLDMVFCSIGLLIYSGIGMLCVILGGNYLDYSKLSKILPVLAPKARSLGILGVEIGVGIGVMAVMYSIFSDIVTGGE
;
A
#
# COMPACT_ATOMS: atom_id res chain seq x y z
N MET A 1 1.10 24.25 7.78
CA MET A 1 0.39 23.30 6.91
C MET A 1 0.62 23.64 5.44
N ILE A 2 0.91 22.64 4.61
CA ILE A 2 1.15 22.81 3.17
C ILE A 2 -0.13 23.27 2.48
N LYS A 3 -0.05 24.37 1.72
CA LYS A 3 -1.13 24.92 0.89
C LYS A 3 -0.96 24.49 -0.58
N SER A 4 -2.03 24.61 -1.36
CA SER A 4 -2.01 24.35 -2.81
C SER A 4 -1.01 25.27 -3.50
N THR A 5 -0.28 24.75 -4.50
CA THR A 5 0.57 25.58 -5.36
C THR A 5 -0.26 26.33 -6.40
N ASP A 6 0.11 27.57 -6.72
CA ASP A 6 -0.53 28.34 -7.80
C ASP A 6 0.11 28.09 -9.18
N ASP A 7 1.22 27.34 -9.22
CA ASP A 7 1.93 27.02 -10.45
C ASP A 7 1.14 26.01 -11.32
N VAL A 8 0.72 26.49 -12.50
CA VAL A 8 -0.07 25.73 -13.47
C VAL A 8 0.74 24.57 -14.06
N ILE A 9 2.05 24.72 -14.25
CA ILE A 9 2.93 23.68 -14.78
C ILE A 9 3.02 22.55 -13.76
N ILE A 10 3.33 22.87 -12.49
CA ILE A 10 3.45 21.86 -11.42
C ILE A 10 2.12 21.11 -11.24
N LYS A 11 0.99 21.82 -11.21
CA LYS A 11 -0.34 21.21 -11.12
C LYS A 11 -0.64 20.30 -12.30
N THR A 12 -0.34 20.74 -13.53
CA THR A 12 -0.64 19.96 -14.74
C THR A 12 0.21 18.70 -14.82
N VAL A 13 1.51 18.80 -14.56
CA VAL A 13 2.43 17.66 -14.55
C VAL A 13 2.03 16.68 -13.44
N SER A 14 1.81 17.16 -12.22
CA SER A 14 1.41 16.30 -11.09
C SER A 14 0.10 15.55 -11.37
N ARG A 15 -0.88 16.19 -12.00
CA ARG A 15 -2.16 15.57 -12.37
C ARG A 15 -1.99 14.35 -13.27
N ILE A 16 -0.98 14.36 -14.14
CA ILE A 16 -0.66 13.24 -15.05
C ILE A 16 0.21 12.20 -14.34
N PHE A 17 1.20 12.64 -13.57
CA PHE A 17 2.17 11.74 -12.94
C PHE A 17 1.60 10.97 -11.75
N ILE A 18 0.72 11.55 -10.93
CA ILE A 18 0.13 10.86 -9.77
C ILE A 18 -0.53 9.54 -10.16
N PRO A 19 -1.48 9.47 -11.12
CA PRO A 19 -2.09 8.20 -11.52
C PRO A 19 -1.08 7.25 -12.16
N PHE A 20 -0.10 7.77 -12.91
CA PHE A 20 0.96 6.94 -13.48
C PHE A 20 1.83 6.27 -12.40
N ILE A 21 2.26 7.02 -11.38
CA ILE A 21 3.01 6.52 -10.23
C ILE A 21 2.19 5.45 -9.50
N GLN A 22 0.89 5.68 -9.32
CA GLN A 22 0.01 4.72 -8.65
C GLN A 22 -0.09 3.40 -9.43
N ILE A 23 -0.29 3.47 -10.75
CA ILE A 23 -0.32 2.27 -11.60
C ILE A 23 1.02 1.54 -11.57
N PHE A 24 2.14 2.27 -11.65
CA PHE A 24 3.47 1.67 -11.57
C PHE A 24 3.72 0.99 -10.22
N ALA A 25 3.27 1.61 -9.13
CA ALA A 25 3.37 1.02 -7.80
C ALA A 25 2.56 -0.27 -7.69
N LEU A 26 1.34 -0.31 -8.23
CA LEU A 26 0.54 -1.53 -8.30
C LEU A 26 1.25 -2.62 -9.12
N TYR A 27 1.89 -2.26 -10.24
CA TYR A 27 2.71 -3.19 -11.00
C TYR A 27 3.84 -3.80 -10.16
N VAL A 28 4.57 -2.97 -9.40
CA VAL A 28 5.67 -3.40 -8.52
C VAL A 28 5.18 -4.34 -7.41
N ILE A 29 4.00 -4.09 -6.84
CA ILE A 29 3.38 -5.00 -5.85
C ILE A 29 3.01 -6.33 -6.50
N MET A 30 2.33 -6.29 -7.66
CA MET A 30 1.81 -7.50 -8.32
C MET A 30 2.89 -8.43 -8.89
N HIS A 31 4.10 -7.92 -9.12
CA HIS A 31 5.22 -8.67 -9.70
C HIS A 31 6.37 -8.91 -8.71
N GLY A 32 6.19 -8.63 -7.42
CA GLY A 32 7.23 -8.75 -6.39
C GLY A 32 7.86 -10.13 -6.28
N HIS A 33 7.13 -11.18 -6.65
CA HIS A 33 7.63 -12.56 -6.66
C HIS A 33 8.40 -12.94 -7.93
N TYR A 34 8.36 -12.13 -9.00
CA TYR A 34 9.04 -12.39 -10.27
C TYR A 34 10.19 -11.42 -10.57
N SER A 35 10.15 -10.20 -10.02
CA SER A 35 11.14 -9.16 -10.26
C SER A 35 11.54 -8.47 -8.95
N PRO A 36 12.66 -7.73 -8.92
CA PRO A 36 13.01 -6.90 -7.77
C PRO A 36 11.88 -5.90 -7.47
N GLY A 37 11.36 -5.93 -6.23
CA GLY A 37 10.19 -5.15 -5.85
C GLY A 37 9.43 -5.79 -4.70
N GLY A 38 8.10 -5.70 -4.76
CA GLY A 38 7.18 -6.28 -3.79
C GLY A 38 6.38 -5.25 -3.00
N GLY A 39 5.72 -5.75 -1.95
CA GLY A 39 4.77 -4.97 -1.16
C GLY A 39 5.38 -3.72 -0.55
N PHE A 40 6.57 -3.81 0.05
CA PHE A 40 7.19 -2.67 0.72
C PHE A 40 7.54 -1.54 -0.26
N GLN A 41 8.30 -1.85 -1.30
CA GLN A 41 8.76 -0.87 -2.30
C GLN A 41 7.57 -0.27 -3.05
N GLY A 42 6.60 -1.10 -3.46
CA GLY A 42 5.38 -0.63 -4.09
C GLY A 42 4.54 0.26 -3.15
N GLY A 43 4.45 -0.11 -1.87
CA GLY A 43 3.79 0.72 -0.85
C GLY A 43 4.47 2.08 -0.68
N VAL A 44 5.81 2.14 -0.68
CA VAL A 44 6.56 3.42 -0.64
C VAL A 44 6.26 4.28 -1.86
N ILE A 45 6.22 3.69 -3.07
CA ILE A 45 5.89 4.41 -4.31
C ILE A 45 4.44 4.93 -4.27
N LEU A 46 3.48 4.13 -3.79
CA LEU A 46 2.10 4.59 -3.57
C LEU A 46 2.07 5.75 -2.57
N GLY A 47 2.74 5.63 -1.42
CA GLY A 47 2.83 6.69 -0.41
C GLY A 47 3.42 7.98 -1.00
N ALA A 48 4.47 7.89 -1.81
CA ALA A 48 5.06 9.03 -2.50
C ALA A 48 4.06 9.72 -3.45
N SER A 49 3.14 8.98 -4.08
CA SER A 49 2.09 9.59 -4.90
C SER A 49 1.11 10.45 -4.08
N PHE A 50 0.79 10.04 -2.86
CA PHE A 50 -0.02 10.83 -1.93
C PHE A 50 0.75 12.04 -1.39
N ILE A 51 2.04 11.88 -1.11
CA ILE A 51 2.91 13.00 -0.71
C ILE A 51 2.98 14.05 -1.83
N LEU A 52 3.14 13.64 -3.09
CA LEU A 52 3.08 14.54 -4.24
C LEU A 52 1.73 15.26 -4.34
N LEU A 53 0.63 14.56 -4.05
CA LEU A 53 -0.70 15.17 -3.99
C LEU A 53 -0.77 16.25 -2.89
N VAL A 54 -0.20 16.02 -1.70
CA VAL A 54 -0.13 17.02 -0.62
C VAL A 54 0.70 18.23 -1.03
N ILE A 55 1.88 18.00 -1.61
CA ILE A 55 2.80 19.08 -2.03
C ILE A 55 2.17 19.96 -3.10
N THR A 56 1.44 19.36 -4.06
CA THR A 56 0.87 20.11 -5.18
C THR A 56 -0.50 20.71 -4.86
N TYR A 57 -1.40 19.95 -4.24
CA TYR A 57 -2.79 20.38 -4.02
C TYR A 57 -3.07 20.89 -2.62
N GLY A 58 -2.12 20.73 -1.69
CA GLY A 58 -2.27 21.09 -0.30
C GLY A 58 -2.81 19.93 0.55
N LEU A 59 -2.63 20.06 1.85
CA LEU A 59 -3.04 19.05 2.82
C LEU A 59 -4.56 18.93 2.94
N ASP A 60 -5.29 20.05 2.88
CA ASP A 60 -6.75 20.05 3.03
C ASP A 60 -7.44 19.29 1.89
N GLU A 61 -7.06 19.57 0.64
CA GLU A 61 -7.60 18.86 -0.53
C GLU A 61 -7.22 17.38 -0.50
N THR A 62 -6.00 17.04 -0.06
CA THR A 62 -5.60 15.65 0.08
C THR A 62 -6.42 14.93 1.15
N ARG A 63 -6.66 15.56 2.31
CA ARG A 63 -7.50 15.00 3.39
C ARG A 63 -8.96 14.83 3.00
N ARG A 64 -9.48 15.64 2.07
CA ARG A 64 -10.81 15.42 1.48
C ARG A 64 -10.89 14.13 0.67
N ARG A 65 -9.78 13.73 0.02
CA ARG A 65 -9.70 12.50 -0.78
C ARG A 65 -9.28 11.29 0.05
N PHE A 66 -8.38 11.49 1.01
CA PHE A 66 -7.84 10.46 1.89
C PHE A 66 -7.77 10.99 3.33
N SER A 67 -8.88 10.83 4.04
CA SER A 67 -9.03 11.31 5.41
C SER A 67 -8.15 10.54 6.39
N ARG A 68 -7.86 11.13 7.56
CA ARG A 68 -7.14 10.43 8.64
C ARG A 68 -7.81 9.12 9.07
N LYS A 69 -9.14 9.07 9.02
CA LYS A 69 -9.88 7.83 9.33
C LYS A 69 -9.59 6.75 8.30
N LEU A 70 -9.55 7.10 7.01
CA LEU A 70 -9.18 6.15 5.95
C LEU A 70 -7.72 5.72 6.11
N ASP A 71 -6.81 6.64 6.39
CA ASP A 71 -5.40 6.32 6.63
C ASP A 71 -5.23 5.27 7.74
N MET A 72 -5.82 5.50 8.92
CA MET A 72 -5.80 4.54 10.03
C MET A 72 -6.43 3.19 9.66
N VAL A 73 -7.52 3.20 8.89
CA VAL A 73 -8.16 1.98 8.39
C VAL A 73 -7.22 1.22 7.45
N PHE A 74 -6.52 1.90 6.55
CA PHE A 74 -5.57 1.27 5.62
C PHE A 74 -4.34 0.71 6.36
N CYS A 75 -3.79 1.44 7.34
CA CYS A 75 -2.76 0.92 8.24
C CYS A 75 -3.21 -0.39 8.89
N SER A 76 -4.43 -0.41 9.43
CA SER A 76 -4.99 -1.58 10.11
C SER A 76 -5.26 -2.74 9.15
N ILE A 77 -5.87 -2.46 7.98
CA ILE A 77 -6.17 -3.47 6.95
C ILE A 77 -4.89 -4.11 6.43
N GLY A 78 -3.83 -3.34 6.17
CA GLY A 78 -2.56 -3.87 5.71
C GLY A 78 -1.97 -4.88 6.69
N LEU A 79 -1.96 -4.53 7.98
CA LEU A 79 -1.55 -5.43 9.07
C LEU A 79 -2.45 -6.66 9.16
N LEU A 80 -3.77 -6.47 9.12
CA LEU A 80 -4.75 -7.56 9.23
C LEU A 80 -4.66 -8.55 8.07
N ILE A 81 -4.38 -8.08 6.85
CA ILE A 81 -4.15 -8.97 5.70
C ILE A 81 -2.88 -9.80 5.93
N TYR A 82 -1.78 -9.15 6.30
CA TYR A 82 -0.51 -9.82 6.58
C TYR A 82 -0.67 -10.90 7.67
N SER A 83 -1.17 -10.48 8.84
CA SER A 83 -1.33 -11.37 10.00
C SER A 83 -2.42 -12.41 9.77
N GLY A 84 -3.50 -12.04 9.08
CA GLY A 84 -4.63 -12.90 8.77
C GLY A 84 -4.23 -14.06 7.84
N ILE A 85 -3.46 -13.80 6.79
CA ILE A 85 -2.95 -14.86 5.90
C ILE A 85 -2.02 -15.80 6.68
N GLY A 86 -1.12 -15.26 7.50
CA GLY A 86 -0.23 -16.07 8.33
C GLY A 86 -0.99 -16.93 9.34
N MET A 87 -2.00 -16.36 10.01
CA MET A 87 -2.85 -17.08 10.96
C MET A 87 -3.70 -18.16 10.27
N LEU A 88 -4.20 -17.88 9.06
CA LEU A 88 -4.94 -18.85 8.27
C LEU A 88 -4.08 -20.08 7.93
N CYS A 89 -2.79 -19.91 7.65
CA CYS A 89 -1.87 -21.03 7.44
C CYS A 89 -1.75 -21.91 8.70
N VAL A 90 -1.73 -21.30 9.90
CA VAL A 90 -1.70 -22.02 11.18
C VAL A 90 -3.00 -22.79 11.43
N ILE A 91 -4.15 -22.16 11.21
CA ILE A 91 -5.47 -22.80 11.34
C ILE A 91 -5.58 -24.02 10.41
N LEU A 92 -4.96 -23.96 9.23
CA LEU A 92 -4.91 -25.07 8.27
C LEU A 92 -3.86 -26.15 8.60
N GLY A 93 -3.21 -26.06 9.77
CA GLY A 93 -2.24 -27.04 10.27
C GLY A 93 -0.83 -26.90 9.69
N GLY A 94 -0.42 -25.68 9.33
CA GLY A 94 0.95 -25.34 8.94
C GLY A 94 1.64 -24.43 9.95
N ASN A 95 2.88 -24.04 9.62
CA ASN A 95 3.57 -22.97 10.33
C ASN A 95 3.03 -21.60 9.89
N TYR A 96 3.30 -20.56 10.68
CA TYR A 96 2.99 -19.18 10.29
C TYR A 96 3.63 -18.86 8.93
N LEU A 97 2.83 -18.33 7.99
CA LEU A 97 3.22 -18.06 6.59
C LEU A 97 3.64 -19.30 5.77
N ASP A 98 3.27 -20.52 6.20
CA ASP A 98 3.34 -21.71 5.34
C ASP A 98 2.21 -21.70 4.30
N TYR A 99 2.37 -20.87 3.27
CA TYR A 99 1.38 -20.66 2.22
C TYR A 99 1.02 -21.93 1.44
N SER A 100 1.80 -23.01 1.54
CA SER A 100 1.48 -24.28 0.90
C SER A 100 0.16 -24.85 1.42
N LYS A 101 -0.20 -24.58 2.69
CA LYS A 101 -1.45 -25.04 3.30
C LYS A 101 -2.68 -24.32 2.76
N LEU A 102 -2.54 -23.18 2.09
CA LEU A 102 -3.66 -22.49 1.46
C LEU A 102 -4.29 -23.31 0.33
N SER A 103 -3.60 -24.33 -0.22
CA SER A 103 -4.19 -25.26 -1.20
C SER A 103 -5.35 -26.10 -0.64
N LYS A 104 -5.55 -26.10 0.69
CA LYS A 104 -6.71 -26.76 1.32
C LYS A 104 -8.01 -25.99 1.13
N ILE A 105 -7.92 -24.67 0.93
CA ILE A 105 -9.08 -23.77 0.78
C ILE A 105 -9.17 -23.18 -0.63
N LEU A 106 -8.03 -22.97 -1.29
CA LEU A 106 -7.96 -22.52 -2.67
C LEU A 106 -7.97 -23.76 -3.58
N PRO A 107 -8.80 -23.81 -4.64
CA PRO A 107 -8.87 -24.93 -5.58
C PRO A 107 -7.65 -24.93 -6.55
N VAL A 108 -6.44 -24.90 -5.99
CA VAL A 108 -5.17 -24.84 -6.73
C VAL A 108 -4.12 -25.72 -6.05
N LEU A 109 -3.12 -26.16 -6.82
CA LEU A 109 -1.99 -26.93 -6.29
C LEU A 109 -1.11 -26.10 -5.35
N ALA A 110 -0.39 -26.77 -4.45
CA ALA A 110 0.47 -26.14 -3.44
C ALA A 110 1.46 -25.09 -3.98
N PRO A 111 2.14 -25.26 -5.14
CA PRO A 111 3.01 -24.21 -5.68
C PRO A 111 2.26 -22.93 -6.04
N LYS A 112 1.05 -23.05 -6.61
CA LYS A 112 0.23 -21.90 -6.97
C LYS A 112 -0.39 -21.25 -5.74
N ALA A 113 -0.82 -22.04 -4.75
CA ALA A 113 -1.26 -21.53 -3.45
C ALA A 113 -0.16 -20.71 -2.77
N ARG A 114 1.11 -21.16 -2.86
CA ARG A 114 2.26 -20.42 -2.34
C ARG A 114 2.41 -19.04 -3.00
N SER A 115 2.39 -18.99 -4.32
CA SER A 115 2.48 -17.74 -5.07
C SER A 115 1.33 -16.77 -4.73
N LEU A 116 0.10 -17.28 -4.61
CA LEU A 116 -1.05 -16.45 -4.22
C LEU A 116 -0.96 -15.96 -2.77
N GLY A 117 -0.46 -16.79 -1.86
CA GLY A 117 -0.22 -16.40 -0.47
C GLY A 117 0.82 -15.29 -0.34
N ILE A 118 1.94 -15.40 -1.08
CA ILE A 118 2.96 -14.36 -1.16
C ILE A 118 2.35 -13.06 -1.69
N LEU A 119 1.63 -13.12 -2.82
CA LEU A 119 0.98 -11.94 -3.40
C LEU A 119 0.00 -11.29 -2.42
N GLY A 120 -0.82 -12.07 -1.71
CA GLY A 120 -1.75 -11.54 -0.71
C GLY A 120 -1.04 -10.82 0.43
N VAL A 121 0.08 -11.38 0.91
CA VAL A 121 0.94 -10.75 1.91
C VAL A 121 1.58 -9.47 1.38
N GLU A 122 2.07 -9.46 0.14
CA GLU A 122 2.64 -8.27 -0.51
C GLU A 122 1.60 -7.16 -0.67
N ILE A 123 0.36 -7.49 -1.01
CA ILE A 123 -0.75 -6.52 -1.05
C ILE A 123 -1.01 -5.93 0.33
N GLY A 124 -1.08 -6.77 1.38
CA GLY A 124 -1.25 -6.30 2.76
C GLY A 124 -0.13 -5.36 3.19
N VAL A 125 1.13 -5.76 2.97
CA VAL A 125 2.29 -4.92 3.25
C VAL A 125 2.26 -3.62 2.45
N GLY A 126 1.92 -3.68 1.16
CA GLY A 126 1.87 -2.48 0.30
C GLY A 126 0.82 -1.47 0.74
N ILE A 127 -0.36 -1.92 1.14
CA ILE A 127 -1.41 -1.07 1.71
C ILE A 127 -0.93 -0.43 3.02
N GLY A 128 -0.38 -1.24 3.93
CA GLY A 128 0.09 -0.76 5.22
C GLY A 128 1.23 0.25 5.08
N VAL A 129 2.23 -0.04 4.25
CA VAL A 129 3.37 0.85 4.02
C VAL A 129 2.95 2.15 3.34
N MET A 130 2.06 2.10 2.34
CA MET A 130 1.50 3.33 1.74
C MET A 130 0.89 4.23 2.81
N ALA A 131 0.02 3.68 3.65
CA ALA A 131 -0.68 4.44 4.68
C ALA A 131 0.31 5.00 5.70
N VAL A 132 1.22 4.17 6.24
CA VAL A 132 2.25 4.62 7.19
C VAL A 132 3.13 5.72 6.60
N MET A 133 3.56 5.61 5.33
CA MET A 133 4.37 6.64 4.68
C MET A 133 3.62 7.98 4.57
N TYR A 134 2.33 7.93 4.20
CA TYR A 134 1.49 9.13 4.18
C TYR A 134 1.25 9.70 5.58
N SER A 135 1.00 8.83 6.56
CA SER A 135 0.76 9.20 7.96
C SER A 135 1.97 9.93 8.55
N ILE A 136 3.17 9.34 8.44
CA ILE A 136 4.43 9.95 8.88
C ILE A 136 4.62 11.32 8.23
N PHE A 137 4.40 11.43 6.92
CA PHE A 137 4.53 12.71 6.24
C PHE A 137 3.50 13.74 6.73
N SER A 138 2.24 13.35 6.84
CA SER A 138 1.15 14.19 7.36
C SER A 138 1.49 14.72 8.75
N ASP A 139 1.94 13.83 9.65
CA ASP A 139 2.25 14.18 11.04
C ASP A 139 3.44 15.14 11.12
N ILE A 140 4.48 14.94 10.29
CA ILE A 140 5.61 15.87 10.21
C ILE A 140 5.14 17.27 9.79
N VAL A 141 4.24 17.37 8.81
CA VAL A 141 3.80 18.68 8.28
C VAL A 141 2.71 19.37 9.11
N THR A 142 2.06 18.64 10.03
CA THR A 142 1.12 19.19 11.02
C THR A 142 1.69 19.35 12.41
N GLY A 143 2.86 18.78 12.70
CA GLY A 143 3.42 18.75 14.06
C GLY A 143 2.74 17.73 14.97
N GLY A 144 2.13 16.69 14.41
CA GLY A 144 1.40 15.64 15.15
C GLY A 144 -0.03 16.02 15.54
N GLU A 145 -0.49 17.23 15.20
CA GLU A 145 -1.90 17.60 15.28
C GLU A 145 -2.72 16.93 14.21
#